data_AF-A0A381WZA2-F1
#
_entry.id   AF-A0A381WZA2-F1
#
_cell.length_a   1.000
_cell.length_b   1.000
_cell.length_c   1.000
_cell.angle_alpha   90.00
_cell.angle_beta   90.00
_cell.angle_gamma   90.00
#
_symmetry.space_group_name_H-M   'P 1'
#
loop_
_entity.id
_entity.type
_entity.pdbx_description
1 polymer ?
#
loop_
_entity_poly.entity_id
_entity_poly.type
_entity_poly.pdbx_seq_one_letter_code
_entity_poly.pdbx_strand_id
1 'polypeptide(L)' 'VGNLALLVMAAGMGSRYGGLKQLDQVGPNGETIIDYSVYDAIKAGFTKVVFIIRKDFKNQF' A
#
# COMPACT_ATOMS: atom_id res chain seq x y z
N VAL A 1 -4.10 17.51 18.15
CA VAL A 1 -4.05 17.22 16.70
C VAL A 1 -4.24 15.72 16.54
N GLY A 2 -5.23 15.29 15.75
CA GLY A 2 -5.62 13.87 15.67
C GLY A 2 -4.52 13.01 15.07
N ASN A 3 -4.26 11.85 15.69
CA ASN A 3 -3.31 10.86 15.19
C ASN A 3 -4.00 10.01 14.10
N LEU A 4 -3.99 10.49 12.86
CA LEU A 4 -4.61 9.80 11.72
C LEU A 4 -3.69 8.70 11.18
N ALA A 5 -4.25 7.51 10.98
CA ALA A 5 -3.53 6.36 10.44
C ALA A 5 -4.20 5.85 9.14
N LEU A 6 -3.39 5.65 8.11
CA LEU A 6 -3.81 4.98 6.87
C LEU A 6 -3.71 3.47 7.10
N LEU A 7 -4.84 2.76 6.97
CA LEU A 7 -4.87 1.30 6.96
C LEU A 7 -4.90 0.81 5.51
N VAL A 8 -3.83 0.14 5.09
CA VAL A 8 -3.73 -0.48 3.76
C VAL A 8 -4.09 -1.96 3.91
N MET A 9 -5.29 -2.33 3.47
CA MET A 9 -5.75 -3.73 3.46
C MET A 9 -5.21 -4.44 2.21
N ALA A 10 -4.07 -5.11 2.35
CA ALA A 10 -3.36 -5.77 1.27
C ALA A 10 -3.21 -7.29 1.48
N ALA A 11 -4.18 -7.91 2.15
CA ALA A 11 -4.21 -9.35 2.40
C ALA A 11 -4.78 -10.18 1.23
N GLY A 12 -5.41 -9.54 0.23
CA GLY A 12 -6.03 -10.23 -0.90
C GLY A 12 -5.07 -10.50 -2.05
N MET A 13 -5.16 -11.70 -2.65
CA MET A 13 -4.61 -11.94 -3.99
C MET A 13 -5.67 -11.60 -5.03
N GLY A 14 -5.30 -10.82 -6.05
CA GLY A 14 -6.14 -10.69 -7.23
C GLY A 14 -6.08 -11.99 -8.02
N SER A 15 -7.09 -12.86 -7.90
CA SER A 15 -7.14 -14.12 -8.66
C SER A 15 -7.07 -13.91 -10.17
N ARG A 16 -7.66 -12.80 -10.65
CA ARG A 16 -7.54 -12.33 -12.04
C ARG A 16 -6.17 -11.74 -12.37
N TYR A 17 -5.48 -11.19 -11.38
CA TYR A 17 -4.23 -10.46 -11.55
C TYR A 17 -2.99 -11.37 -11.37
N GLY A 18 -3.13 -12.54 -10.74
CA GLY A 18 -2.06 -13.52 -10.58
C GLY A 18 -0.99 -13.16 -9.54
N GLY A 19 -1.18 -12.08 -8.77
CA GLY A 19 -0.19 -11.59 -7.82
C GLY A 19 -0.66 -10.42 -6.97
N LEU A 20 0.30 -9.77 -6.32
CA LEU A 20 0.09 -8.58 -5.49
C LEU A 20 0.12 -7.31 -6.34
N LYS A 21 -1.05 -6.92 -6.85
CA LYS A 21 -1.17 -5.70 -7.65
C LYS A 21 -0.69 -4.43 -6.93
N GLN A 22 -0.66 -4.45 -5.60
CA GLN A 22 -0.30 -3.29 -4.78
C GLN A 22 1.16 -2.88 -4.97
N LEU A 23 2.03 -3.82 -5.36
CA LEU A 23 3.46 -3.63 -5.59
C LEU A 23 3.80 -3.39 -7.06
N ASP A 24 2.79 -3.37 -7.94
CA ASP A 24 3.04 -3.10 -9.35
C ASP A 24 3.48 -1.66 -9.54
N GLN A 25 4.54 -1.53 -10.32
CA GLN A 25 5.07 -0.26 -10.77
C GLN A 25 4.14 0.31 -11.85
N VAL A 26 3.57 1.49 -11.57
CA VAL A 26 2.62 2.18 -12.45
C VAL A 26 3.04 3.62 -12.75
N GLY A 27 3.97 4.17 -11.95
CA GLY A 27 4.48 5.52 -12.12
C GLY A 27 5.63 5.62 -13.14
N PRO A 28 5.91 6.84 -13.63
CA PRO A 28 6.94 7.09 -14.66
C PRO A 28 8.36 6.75 -14.19
N ASN A 29 8.61 6.65 -12.88
CA ASN A 29 9.90 6.27 -12.31
C ASN A 29 9.83 4.94 -11.53
N GLY A 30 8.79 4.13 -11.78
CA GLY A 30 8.62 2.84 -11.11
C GLY A 30 7.90 2.91 -9.77
N GLU A 31 7.21 4.00 -9.47
CA GLU A 31 6.38 4.13 -8.27
C GLU A 31 5.25 3.09 -8.30
N THR A 32 5.04 2.45 -7.17
CA THR A 32 3.96 1.47 -6.98
C THR A 32 2.63 2.14 -6.65
N ILE A 33 1.54 1.38 -6.73
CA ILE A 33 0.22 1.85 -6.25
C ILE A 33 0.29 2.25 -4.76
N ILE A 34 1.08 1.54 -3.95
CA ILE A 34 1.28 1.86 -2.54
C ILE A 34 1.99 3.20 -2.37
N ASP A 35 3.00 3.51 -3.18
CA ASP A 35 3.75 4.77 -3.07
C ASP A 35 2.84 5.97 -3.26
N TYR A 36 1.96 5.94 -4.27
CA TYR A 36 0.96 6.98 -4.47
C TYR A 36 -0.02 7.09 -3.30
N SER A 37 -0.49 5.96 -2.77
CA SER A 37 -1.42 5.93 -1.62
C SER A 37 -0.81 6.54 -0.37
N VAL A 38 0.48 6.24 -0.10
CA VAL A 38 1.21 6.80 1.05
C VAL A 38 1.49 8.29 0.83
N TYR A 39 1.89 8.68 -0.38
CA TYR A 39 2.13 10.09 -0.72
C TYR A 39 0.90 10.96 -0.50
N ASP A 40 -0.27 10.51 -0.97
CA ASP A 40 -1.53 11.22 -0.78
C ASP A 40 -1.94 11.28 0.69
N ALA A 41 -1.72 10.20 1.45
CA ALA A 41 -1.98 10.19 2.89
C ALA A 41 -1.09 11.18 3.65
N ILE A 42 0.20 11.28 3.30
CA ILE A 42 1.10 12.30 3.88
C ILE A 42 0.57 13.71 3.57
N LYS A 43 0.18 13.98 2.32
CA LYS A 43 -0.41 15.27 1.93
C LYS A 43 -1.72 15.58 2.66
N ALA A 44 -2.50 14.56 2.98
CA ALA A 44 -3.74 14.68 3.74
C ALA A 44 -3.53 14.77 5.27
N GLY A 45 -2.28 14.72 5.76
CA GLY A 45 -1.95 14.88 7.18
C GLY A 45 -1.97 13.59 7.99
N PHE A 46 -1.93 12.42 7.35
CA PHE A 46 -1.75 11.15 8.04
C PHE A 46 -0.30 11.02 8.51
N THR A 47 -0.12 10.54 9.74
CA THR A 47 1.21 10.44 10.39
C THR A 47 1.62 9.00 10.64
N LYS A 48 0.74 8.05 10.36
CA LYS A 48 0.99 6.61 10.53
C LYS A 48 0.41 5.83 9.36
N VAL A 49 1.13 4.81 8.91
CA VAL A 49 0.65 3.84 7.92
C VAL A 49 0.74 2.44 8.51
N VAL A 50 -0.32 1.65 8.33
CA VAL A 50 -0.42 0.27 8.81
C VAL A 50 -0.83 -0.64 7.67
N PHE A 51 0.03 -1.58 7.31
CA PHE A 51 -0.26 -2.59 6.29
C PHE A 51 -0.85 -3.84 6.95
N ILE A 52 -2.03 -4.24 6.51
CA ILE A 52 -2.67 -5.51 6.88
C ILE A 52 -2.44 -6.48 5.73
N ILE A 53 -1.48 -7.38 5.90
CA ILE A 53 -1.02 -8.33 4.89
C ILE A 53 -1.18 -9.76 5.37
N ARG A 54 -1.24 -10.71 4.44
CA ARG A 54 -1.07 -12.13 4.77
C ARG A 54 0.37 -12.38 5.17
N LYS A 55 0.60 -13.29 6.12
CA LYS A 55 1.93 -13.67 6.59
C LYS A 55 2.86 -14.11 5.44
N ASP A 56 2.30 -14.79 4.44
CA ASP A 56 3.01 -15.30 3.27
C ASP A 56 3.63 -14.18 2.41
N PHE A 57 3.08 -12.96 2.50
CA PHE A 57 3.53 -11.79 1.74
C PHE A 57 4.46 -10.87 2.53
N LYS A 58 4.86 -11.25 3.75
CA LYS A 58 5.68 -10.40 4.62
C LYS A 58 6.99 -9.94 3.98
N ASN A 59 7.62 -10.77 3.15
CA ASN A 59 8.90 -10.41 2.51
C ASN A 59 8.74 -9.57 1.24
N GLN A 60 7.50 -9.35 0.78
CA GLN A 60 7.18 -8.57 -0.40
C GLN A 60 6.78 -7.12 -0.05
N PHE A 61 6.50 -6.86 1.22
CA PHE A 61 6.16 -5.56 1.81
C PHE A 61 7.28 -5.09 2.74
#